data_AF-T2SSK6-F1
#
_entry.id   AF-T2SSK6-F1
#
_cell.length_a   1.000
_cell.length_b   1.000
_cell.length_c   1.000
_cell.angle_alpha   90.00
_cell.angle_beta   90.00
_cell.angle_gamma   90.00
#
_symmetry.space_group_name_H-M   'P 1'
#
loop_
_entity.id
_entity.type
_entity.pdbx_description
1 polymer ?
#
loop_
_entity_poly.entity_id
_entity_poly.type
_entity_poly.pdbx_seq_one_letter_code
_entity_poly.pdbx_strand_id
1 'polypeptide(L)'
;MAYVKNAIHLPLDSLLERNGYRLNAQKSTKIWKVYNNGNEKLPVRQNANFQWFYLNCDNKADSGNIINFCKNRNLDLMGFTQGLIINDDTIKENASKLTSKEADKFKEQQKIIDKFNQFELYDLTNSKMLEKRGLNGNLFLAYNHSLKRDKHNNMCVPNFLYSKNSHSNKIISYTRRLENPMTSLNNQVLSRPINALNKGEKGIEMLAPKDLKLVKNIVLSESIIDSMSYLQLRKLNAYESILLSCNGQFNHPSRNPNRL
;
A
#
# COMPACT_ATOMS: atom_id res chain seq x y z
N MET A 1 23.68 16.67 15.96
CA MET A 1 22.28 16.26 16.21
C MET A 1 22.33 14.89 16.87
N ALA A 2 22.03 14.79 18.16
CA ALA A 2 22.01 13.50 18.86
C ALA A 2 20.81 12.68 18.37
N TYR A 3 21.04 11.39 18.07
CA TYR A 3 20.05 10.50 17.45
C TYR A 3 19.50 9.52 18.48
N VAL A 4 18.22 9.69 18.85
CA VAL A 4 17.48 8.67 19.61
C VAL A 4 16.93 7.65 18.61
N LYS A 5 17.57 6.48 18.54
CA LYS A 5 17.13 5.39 17.67
C LYS A 5 15.69 4.99 18.02
N ASN A 6 14.84 4.86 17.01
CA ASN A 6 13.43 4.45 17.17
C ASN A 6 12.58 5.37 18.05
N ALA A 7 12.91 6.67 18.15
CA ALA A 7 12.20 7.64 18.99
C ALA A 7 10.66 7.57 18.87
N ILE A 8 10.14 7.41 17.65
CA ILE A 8 8.69 7.34 17.38
C ILE A 8 7.96 6.15 18.04
N HIS A 9 8.69 5.16 18.53
CA HIS A 9 8.17 3.99 19.24
C HIS A 9 8.23 4.15 20.77
N LEU A 10 8.82 5.23 21.27
CA LEU A 10 8.88 5.51 22.71
C LEU A 10 7.49 5.85 23.26
N PRO A 11 7.15 5.39 24.48
CA PRO A 11 5.85 5.61 25.11
C PRO A 11 5.63 7.11 25.39
N LEU A 12 5.01 7.80 24.45
CA LEU A 12 4.79 9.24 24.53
C LEU A 12 3.91 9.60 25.72
N ASP A 13 2.98 8.72 26.09
CA ASP A 13 2.14 8.87 27.27
C ASP A 13 2.98 8.94 28.57
N SER A 14 3.88 7.98 28.80
CA SER A 14 4.78 8.00 29.97
C SER A 14 5.77 9.17 29.95
N LEU A 15 6.25 9.55 28.76
CA LEU A 15 7.15 10.70 28.61
C LEU A 15 6.47 12.01 28.96
N LEU A 16 5.21 12.20 28.55
CA LEU A 16 4.44 13.39 28.86
C LEU A 16 4.23 13.51 30.38
N GLU A 17 3.83 12.42 31.05
CA GLU A 17 3.63 12.41 32.50
C GLU A 17 4.87 12.86 33.27
N ARG A 18 6.02 12.31 32.88
CA ARG A 18 7.31 12.66 33.48
C ARG A 18 7.68 14.12 33.26
N ASN A 19 7.32 14.67 32.10
CA ASN A 19 7.59 16.06 31.73
C ASN A 19 6.45 17.01 32.16
N GLY A 20 5.69 16.65 33.19
CA GLY A 20 4.74 17.54 33.88
C GLY A 20 3.32 17.57 33.32
N TYR A 21 3.02 16.78 32.28
CA TYR A 21 1.64 16.63 31.80
C TYR A 21 0.87 15.72 32.73
N ARG A 22 -0.43 15.98 32.90
CA ARG A 22 -1.31 15.18 33.74
C ARG A 22 -2.37 14.47 32.91
N LEU A 23 -2.54 13.17 33.15
CA LEU A 23 -3.60 12.39 32.52
C LEU A 23 -4.98 12.91 32.95
N ASN A 24 -5.81 13.26 31.98
CA ASN A 24 -7.21 13.54 32.19
C ASN A 24 -8.03 12.25 31.98
N ALA A 25 -8.22 11.49 33.05
CA ALA A 25 -8.92 10.20 33.00
C ALA A 25 -10.38 10.34 32.51
N GLN A 26 -11.06 11.45 32.84
CA GLN A 26 -12.46 11.69 32.45
C GLN A 26 -12.65 11.88 30.94
N LYS A 27 -11.65 12.45 30.25
CA LYS A 27 -11.69 12.66 28.80
C LYS A 27 -10.92 11.58 28.01
N SER A 28 -10.30 10.64 28.71
CA SER A 28 -9.54 9.55 28.11
C SER A 28 -10.47 8.38 27.75
N THR A 29 -10.07 7.63 26.73
CA THR A 29 -10.69 6.38 26.29
C THR A 29 -9.63 5.27 26.30
N LYS A 30 -10.04 4.02 26.03
CA LYS A 30 -9.10 2.90 25.88
C LYS A 30 -8.06 3.13 24.77
N ILE A 31 -8.39 3.92 23.75
CA ILE A 31 -7.54 4.15 22.57
C ILE A 31 -6.79 5.47 22.66
N TRP A 32 -7.46 6.52 23.18
CA TRP A 32 -6.91 7.86 23.29
C TRP A 32 -6.75 8.26 24.75
N LYS A 33 -5.51 8.47 25.19
CA LYS A 33 -5.20 9.06 26.50
C LYS A 33 -5.05 10.56 26.33
N VAL A 34 -5.76 11.35 27.12
CA VAL A 34 -5.73 12.82 27.02
C VAL A 34 -4.84 13.38 28.12
N TYR A 35 -3.80 14.11 27.73
CA TYR A 35 -2.83 14.73 28.62
C TYR A 35 -2.97 16.25 28.64
N ASN A 36 -2.94 16.85 29.83
CA ASN A 36 -3.07 18.29 29.99
C ASN A 36 -1.80 18.90 30.60
N ASN A 37 -1.39 20.06 30.11
CA ASN A 37 -0.37 20.89 30.74
C ASN A 37 -0.73 22.38 30.57
N GLY A 38 -1.11 23.04 31.65
CA GLY A 38 -1.72 24.38 31.58
C GLY A 38 -2.97 24.37 30.69
N ASN A 39 -2.97 25.20 29.65
CA ASN A 39 -4.08 25.31 28.69
C ASN A 39 -4.03 24.24 27.58
N GLU A 40 -2.91 23.53 27.45
CA GLU A 40 -2.70 22.56 26.38
C GLU A 40 -3.40 21.22 26.68
N LYS A 41 -4.06 20.66 25.67
CA LYS A 41 -4.76 19.36 25.73
C LYS A 41 -4.31 18.48 24.58
N LEU A 42 -3.68 17.35 24.90
CA LEU A 42 -3.05 16.45 23.94
C LEU A 42 -3.66 15.06 24.03
N PRO A 43 -4.58 14.70 23.13
CA PRO A 43 -4.93 13.31 22.88
C PRO A 43 -3.73 12.56 22.29
N VAL A 44 -3.34 11.47 22.95
CA VAL A 44 -2.20 10.63 22.59
C VAL A 44 -2.68 9.20 22.39
N ARG A 45 -2.13 8.52 21.39
CA ARG A 45 -2.38 7.11 21.15
C ARG A 45 -1.18 6.41 20.53
N GLN A 46 -1.18 5.09 20.65
CA GLN A 46 -0.33 4.22 19.86
C GLN A 46 -1.10 3.71 18.64
N ASN A 47 -0.49 3.70 17.46
CA ASN A 47 -1.08 3.11 16.26
C ASN A 47 -0.81 1.58 16.18
N ALA A 48 -1.37 0.93 15.17
CA ALA A 48 -1.19 -0.52 14.94
C ALA A 48 0.26 -0.95 14.65
N ASN A 49 1.14 0.00 14.30
CA ASN A 49 2.58 -0.18 14.09
C ASN A 49 3.40 0.18 15.35
N PHE A 50 2.75 0.28 16.51
CA PHE A 50 3.36 0.59 17.79
C PHE A 50 4.07 1.95 17.84
N GLN A 51 3.71 2.87 16.94
CA GLN A 51 4.22 4.24 16.93
C GLN A 51 3.28 5.14 17.71
N TRP A 52 3.84 6.07 18.47
CA TRP A 52 3.09 7.00 19.29
C TRP A 52 2.85 8.32 18.58
N PHE A 53 1.62 8.82 18.72
CA PHE A 53 1.18 10.09 18.15
C PHE A 53 0.41 10.90 19.17
N TYR A 54 0.57 12.22 19.08
CA TYR A 54 -0.30 13.17 19.73
C TYR A 54 -1.08 13.98 18.68
N LEU A 55 -2.23 14.47 19.10
CA LEU A 55 -3.00 15.48 18.41
C LEU A 55 -3.05 16.74 19.27
N ASN A 56 -2.98 17.90 18.64
CA ASN A 56 -3.40 19.15 19.24
C ASN A 56 -4.73 19.53 18.59
N CYS A 57 -5.80 19.54 19.40
CA CYS A 57 -7.14 19.82 18.91
C CYS A 57 -7.32 21.28 18.48
N ASP A 58 -6.54 22.19 19.07
CA ASP A 58 -6.63 23.64 18.83
C ASP A 58 -5.76 24.05 17.63
N ASN A 59 -4.63 23.36 17.41
CA ASN A 59 -3.77 23.57 16.26
C ASN A 59 -3.35 22.26 15.59
N LYS A 60 -4.04 21.87 14.53
CA LYS A 60 -3.76 20.61 13.80
C LYS A 60 -2.37 20.55 13.15
N ALA A 61 -1.71 21.68 12.91
CA ALA A 61 -0.35 21.70 12.40
C ALA A 61 0.67 21.31 13.49
N ASP A 62 0.30 21.48 14.76
CA ASP A 62 1.02 20.98 15.93
C ASP A 62 0.52 19.58 16.29
N SER A 63 0.67 18.61 15.40
CA SER A 63 0.29 17.22 15.64
C SER A 63 1.29 16.29 14.98
N GLY A 64 1.53 15.12 15.56
CA GLY A 64 2.51 14.20 15.00
C GLY A 64 3.05 13.23 16.03
N ASN A 65 4.30 12.81 15.87
CA ASN A 65 4.98 11.93 16.80
C ASN A 65 5.86 12.72 17.79
N ILE A 66 6.60 12.03 18.65
CA ILE A 66 7.50 12.65 19.63
C ILE A 66 8.50 13.64 19.01
N ILE A 67 8.98 13.41 17.78
CA ILE A 67 9.93 14.29 17.10
C ILE A 67 9.23 15.61 16.78
N ASN A 68 8.00 15.56 16.26
CA ASN A 68 7.18 16.75 16.05
C ASN A 68 6.91 17.47 17.37
N PHE A 69 6.57 16.72 18.42
CA PHE A 69 6.27 17.27 19.74
C PHE A 69 7.44 18.09 20.29
N CYS A 70 8.64 17.49 20.33
CA CYS A 70 9.84 18.15 20.81
C CYS A 70 10.20 19.36 19.94
N LYS A 71 10.16 19.19 18.60
CA LYS A 71 10.47 20.28 17.67
C LYS A 71 9.55 21.48 17.86
N ASN A 72 8.24 21.27 17.95
CA ASN A 72 7.26 22.36 18.02
C ASN A 72 7.31 23.10 19.36
N ARG A 73 7.85 22.47 20.41
CA ARG A 73 8.02 23.05 21.75
C ARG A 73 9.47 23.48 22.04
N ASN A 74 10.35 23.48 21.03
CA ASN A 74 11.79 23.75 21.17
C ASN A 74 12.46 22.94 22.28
N LEU A 75 12.04 21.68 22.46
CA LEU A 75 12.62 20.75 23.42
C LEU A 75 13.71 19.92 22.77
N ASP A 76 14.80 19.68 23.51
CA ASP A 76 15.79 18.69 23.12
C ASP A 76 15.22 17.27 23.30
N LEU A 77 15.31 16.45 22.26
CA LEU A 77 14.77 15.08 22.27
C LEU A 77 15.51 14.20 23.28
N MET A 78 16.84 14.33 23.38
CA MET A 78 17.62 13.56 24.36
C MET A 78 17.21 13.94 25.79
N GLY A 79 17.17 15.24 26.10
CA GLY A 79 16.69 15.76 27.38
C GLY A 79 15.26 15.35 27.71
N PHE A 80 14.34 15.44 26.75
CA PHE A 80 12.93 15.06 26.94
C PHE A 80 12.77 13.56 27.28
N THR A 81 13.64 12.72 26.73
CA THR A 81 13.68 11.28 27.00
C THR A 81 14.55 10.90 28.20
N GLN A 82 15.22 11.87 28.83
CA GLN A 82 16.27 11.62 29.82
C GLN A 82 15.72 10.97 31.09
N GLY A 83 16.37 9.89 31.50
CA GLY A 83 16.08 9.13 32.71
C GLY A 83 14.77 8.34 32.68
N LEU A 84 14.05 8.32 31.55
CA LEU A 84 13.01 7.33 31.35
C LEU A 84 13.69 5.95 31.40
N ILE A 85 13.39 5.17 32.44
CA ILE A 85 13.77 3.77 32.51
C ILE A 85 12.82 3.04 31.58
N ILE A 86 13.11 3.12 30.29
CA ILE A 86 12.51 2.22 29.33
C ILE A 86 13.21 0.90 29.58
N ASN A 87 12.49 -0.08 30.10
CA ASN A 87 12.96 -1.44 29.99
C ASN A 87 13.18 -1.67 28.49
N ASP A 88 14.43 -1.95 28.13
CA ASP A 88 14.79 -2.26 26.75
C ASP A 88 13.88 -3.39 26.21
N ASP A 89 13.35 -4.23 27.11
CA ASP A 89 12.33 -5.25 26.88
C ASP A 89 11.03 -4.76 26.24
N THR A 90 10.46 -3.60 26.59
CA THR A 90 9.22 -3.10 25.94
C THR A 90 9.48 -2.60 24.52
N ILE A 91 10.64 -1.98 24.26
CA ILE A 91 11.05 -1.63 22.90
C ILE A 91 11.36 -2.89 22.10
N LYS A 92 12.09 -3.85 22.69
CA LYS A 92 12.40 -5.16 22.09
C LYS A 92 11.13 -5.95 21.78
N GLU A 93 10.16 -5.95 22.67
CA GLU A 93 8.87 -6.62 22.48
C GLU A 93 8.07 -5.97 21.35
N ASN A 94 8.00 -4.64 21.30
CA ASN A 94 7.34 -3.92 20.19
C ASN A 94 8.06 -4.15 18.86
N ALA A 95 9.40 -4.14 18.84
CA ALA A 95 10.20 -4.46 17.66
C ALA A 95 10.02 -5.92 17.21
N SER A 96 9.96 -6.86 18.15
CA SER A 96 9.66 -8.27 17.89
C SER A 96 8.26 -8.46 17.30
N LYS A 97 7.24 -7.78 17.86
CA LYS A 97 5.87 -7.77 17.33
C LYS A 97 5.77 -7.13 15.94
N LEU A 98 6.60 -6.14 15.63
CA LEU A 98 6.71 -5.58 14.27
C LEU A 98 7.33 -6.60 13.32
N THR A 99 8.41 -7.24 13.75
CA THR A 99 9.14 -8.24 12.96
C THR A 99 8.25 -9.45 12.66
N SER A 100 7.44 -9.90 13.61
CA SER A 100 6.48 -11.00 13.40
C SER A 100 5.36 -10.61 12.44
N LYS A 101 4.78 -9.41 12.57
CA LYS A 101 3.78 -8.89 11.62
C LYS A 101 4.34 -8.75 10.20
N GLU A 102 5.58 -8.29 10.06
CA GLU A 102 6.26 -8.19 8.77
C GLU A 102 6.54 -9.58 8.17
N ALA A 103 6.97 -10.53 8.98
CA ALA A 103 7.18 -11.92 8.57
C ALA A 103 5.88 -12.59 8.12
N ASP A 104 4.77 -12.37 8.84
CA ASP A 104 3.46 -12.92 8.47
C ASP A 104 2.93 -12.30 7.18
N LYS A 105 3.09 -10.98 7.02
CA LYS A 105 2.77 -10.29 5.77
C LYS A 105 3.57 -10.84 4.59
N PHE A 106 4.86 -11.09 4.79
CA PHE A 106 5.72 -11.68 3.77
C PHE A 106 5.28 -13.11 3.40
N LYS A 107 4.92 -13.93 4.39
CA LYS A 107 4.37 -15.28 4.15
C LYS A 107 3.08 -15.25 3.34
N GLU A 108 2.15 -14.35 3.67
CA GLU A 108 0.90 -14.21 2.92
C GLU A 108 1.14 -13.71 1.49
N GLN A 109 2.06 -12.76 1.30
CA GLN A 109 2.48 -12.32 -0.03
C GLN A 109 3.10 -13.47 -0.83
N GLN A 110 3.96 -14.28 -0.22
CA GLN A 110 4.59 -15.42 -0.88
C GLN A 110 3.54 -16.44 -1.34
N LYS A 111 2.55 -16.78 -0.52
CA LYS A 111 1.43 -17.66 -0.91
C LYS A 111 0.67 -17.15 -2.14
N ILE A 112 0.49 -15.83 -2.25
CA ILE A 112 -0.17 -15.20 -3.41
C ILE A 112 0.68 -15.35 -4.66
N ILE A 113 1.99 -15.14 -4.55
CA ILE A 113 2.96 -15.27 -5.65
C ILE A 113 3.05 -16.73 -6.10
N ASP A 114 3.17 -17.68 -5.18
CA ASP A 114 3.24 -19.11 -5.49
C ASP A 114 2.00 -19.57 -6.24
N LYS A 115 0.82 -19.13 -5.78
CA LYS A 115 -0.45 -19.41 -6.47
C LYS A 115 -0.50 -18.83 -7.88
N PHE A 116 0.01 -17.61 -8.07
CA PHE A 116 0.08 -17.00 -9.40
C PHE A 116 1.03 -17.76 -10.34
N ASN A 117 2.18 -18.21 -9.82
CA ASN A 117 3.16 -18.94 -10.60
C ASN A 117 2.66 -20.32 -11.05
N GLN A 118 1.77 -20.94 -10.27
CA GLN A 118 1.12 -22.22 -10.61
C GLN A 118 0.07 -22.10 -11.73
N PHE A 119 -0.37 -20.89 -12.08
CA PHE A 119 -1.32 -20.71 -13.16
C PHE A 119 -0.68 -20.99 -14.52
N GLU A 120 -1.51 -21.50 -15.43
CA GLU A 120 -1.16 -21.68 -16.83
C GLU A 120 -1.00 -20.34 -17.54
N LEU A 121 -0.29 -20.32 -18.67
CA LEU A 121 -0.21 -19.12 -19.50
C LEU A 121 -1.60 -18.79 -20.08
N TYR A 122 -1.87 -17.49 -20.21
CA TYR A 122 -3.14 -17.03 -20.77
C TYR A 122 -3.15 -17.16 -22.29
N ASP A 123 -4.17 -17.80 -22.86
CA ASP A 123 -4.34 -17.86 -24.30
C ASP A 123 -4.86 -16.51 -24.83
N LEU A 124 -3.93 -15.70 -25.35
CA LEU A 124 -4.24 -14.42 -25.95
C LEU A 124 -5.02 -14.55 -27.25
N THR A 125 -4.76 -15.57 -28.06
CA THR A 125 -5.30 -15.64 -29.44
C THR A 125 -6.76 -16.05 -29.46
N ASN A 126 -7.20 -16.86 -28.48
CA ASN A 126 -8.60 -17.28 -28.32
C ASN A 126 -9.29 -16.62 -27.12
N SER A 127 -8.83 -15.43 -26.71
CA SER A 127 -9.38 -14.73 -25.55
C SER A 127 -10.76 -14.10 -25.85
N LYS A 128 -11.82 -14.71 -25.31
CA LYS A 128 -13.17 -14.13 -25.31
C LYS A 128 -13.22 -12.76 -24.62
N MET A 129 -12.39 -12.56 -23.60
CA MET A 129 -12.32 -11.29 -22.86
C MET A 129 -11.79 -10.14 -23.74
N LEU A 130 -10.77 -10.41 -24.57
CA LEU A 130 -10.22 -9.44 -25.52
C LEU A 130 -11.16 -9.24 -26.71
N GLU A 131 -11.75 -10.31 -27.23
CA GLU A 131 -12.74 -10.26 -28.33
C GLU A 131 -13.92 -9.33 -27.99
N LYS A 132 -14.54 -9.51 -26.82
CA LYS A 132 -15.63 -8.64 -26.32
C LYS A 132 -15.25 -7.16 -26.21
N ARG A 133 -13.95 -6.84 -26.19
CA ARG A 133 -13.41 -5.48 -26.10
C ARG A 133 -12.83 -4.97 -27.42
N GLY A 134 -12.98 -5.73 -28.51
CA GLY A 134 -12.43 -5.38 -29.82
C GLY A 134 -10.91 -5.41 -29.88
N LEU A 135 -10.25 -6.19 -29.00
CA LEU A 135 -8.80 -6.32 -28.95
C LEU A 135 -8.32 -7.57 -29.68
N ASN A 136 -7.38 -7.41 -30.60
CA ASN A 136 -6.77 -8.50 -31.34
C ASN A 136 -5.63 -9.12 -30.51
N GLY A 137 -5.90 -10.27 -29.91
CA GLY A 137 -4.96 -11.03 -29.09
C GLY A 137 -3.57 -11.25 -29.69
N ASN A 138 -3.48 -11.46 -31.01
CA ASN A 138 -2.22 -11.72 -31.71
C ASN A 138 -1.22 -10.56 -31.59
N LEU A 139 -1.70 -9.32 -31.42
CA LEU A 139 -0.83 -8.15 -31.25
C LEU A 139 -0.06 -8.17 -29.93
N PHE A 140 -0.52 -8.94 -28.93
CA PHE A 140 0.00 -8.90 -27.56
C PHE A 140 0.90 -10.10 -27.22
N LEU A 141 1.24 -10.95 -28.20
CA LEU A 141 2.01 -12.18 -27.99
C LEU A 141 3.40 -11.94 -27.35
N ALA A 142 3.97 -10.75 -27.52
CA ALA A 142 5.21 -10.34 -26.85
C ALA A 142 5.12 -10.47 -25.31
N TYR A 143 3.91 -10.36 -24.74
CA TYR A 143 3.64 -10.38 -23.30
C TYR A 143 3.14 -11.73 -22.78
N ASN A 144 2.97 -12.74 -23.64
CA ASN A 144 2.35 -14.03 -23.29
C ASN A 144 3.07 -14.73 -22.10
N HIS A 145 4.37 -14.51 -21.98
CA HIS A 145 5.17 -15.09 -20.91
C HIS A 145 4.85 -14.56 -19.49
N SER A 146 4.18 -13.41 -19.39
CA SER A 146 3.81 -12.80 -18.09
C SER A 146 2.34 -13.01 -17.73
N LEU A 147 1.47 -13.19 -18.73
CA LEU A 147 0.03 -13.30 -18.53
C LEU A 147 -0.37 -14.73 -18.15
N LYS A 148 -1.21 -14.84 -17.12
CA LYS A 148 -1.63 -16.11 -16.55
C LYS A 148 -3.15 -16.30 -16.62
N ARG A 149 -3.62 -17.54 -16.59
CA ARG A 149 -5.02 -17.91 -16.58
C ARG A 149 -5.40 -18.57 -15.26
N ASP A 150 -6.39 -18.03 -14.56
CA ASP A 150 -6.95 -18.72 -13.39
C ASP A 150 -8.02 -19.77 -13.80
N LYS A 151 -8.51 -20.54 -12.83
CA LYS A 151 -9.52 -21.58 -13.03
C LYS A 151 -10.87 -21.09 -13.58
N HIS A 152 -11.10 -19.77 -13.63
CA HIS A 152 -12.31 -19.16 -14.15
C HIS A 152 -12.08 -18.48 -15.50
N ASN A 153 -10.97 -18.80 -16.18
CA ASN A 153 -10.52 -18.18 -17.43
C ASN A 153 -10.25 -16.67 -17.34
N ASN A 154 -10.05 -16.13 -16.14
CA ASN A 154 -9.70 -14.71 -16.00
C ASN A 154 -8.24 -14.49 -16.42
N MET A 155 -7.99 -13.37 -17.08
CA MET A 155 -6.63 -12.92 -17.37
C MET A 155 -6.00 -12.36 -16.11
N CYS A 156 -4.97 -13.02 -15.61
CA CYS A 156 -4.22 -12.62 -14.41
C CYS A 156 -2.96 -11.85 -14.83
N VAL A 157 -2.89 -10.59 -14.41
CA VAL A 157 -1.83 -9.64 -14.73
C VAL A 157 -0.96 -9.42 -13.51
N PRO A 158 0.36 -9.64 -13.58
CA PRO A 158 1.25 -9.46 -12.44
C PRO A 158 1.40 -7.99 -12.06
N ASN A 159 1.45 -7.75 -10.75
CA ASN A 159 1.75 -6.44 -10.17
C ASN A 159 3.16 -6.45 -9.60
N PHE A 160 3.89 -5.38 -9.89
CA PHE A 160 5.28 -5.23 -9.48
C PHE A 160 5.46 -4.09 -8.48
N LEU A 161 6.46 -4.26 -7.62
CA LEU A 161 7.04 -3.21 -6.80
C LEU A 161 8.55 -3.25 -6.94
N TYR A 162 9.16 -2.07 -7.02
CA TYR A 162 10.61 -1.95 -7.04
C TYR A 162 11.19 -2.32 -5.67
N SER A 163 12.06 -3.32 -5.64
CA SER A 163 12.80 -3.71 -4.45
C SER A 163 14.17 -3.01 -4.46
N LYS A 164 14.34 -2.04 -3.55
CA LYS A 164 15.62 -1.34 -3.37
C LYS A 164 16.78 -2.28 -3.05
N ASN A 165 16.52 -3.35 -2.30
CA ASN A 165 17.58 -4.28 -1.86
C ASN A 165 18.16 -5.07 -3.04
N SER A 166 17.33 -5.54 -3.95
CA SER A 166 17.77 -6.33 -5.11
C SER A 166 17.88 -5.52 -6.41
N HIS A 167 17.62 -4.21 -6.36
CA HIS A 167 17.56 -3.32 -7.52
C HIS A 167 16.72 -3.90 -8.66
N SER A 168 15.60 -4.53 -8.31
CA SER A 168 14.77 -5.25 -9.27
C SER A 168 13.28 -5.14 -8.97
N ASN A 169 12.49 -5.21 -10.02
CA ASN A 169 11.03 -5.27 -9.92
C ASN A 169 10.61 -6.67 -9.48
N LYS A 170 9.97 -6.78 -8.32
CA LYS A 170 9.45 -8.04 -7.80
C LYS A 170 7.95 -8.11 -7.98
N ILE A 171 7.45 -9.27 -8.36
CA ILE A 171 6.00 -9.55 -8.32
C ILE A 171 5.58 -9.57 -6.85
N ILE A 172 4.54 -8.82 -6.52
CA ILE A 172 4.00 -8.72 -5.15
C ILE A 172 2.54 -9.16 -5.04
N SER A 173 1.85 -9.22 -6.17
CA SER A 173 0.43 -9.55 -6.29
C SER A 173 0.05 -9.71 -7.76
N TYR A 174 -1.24 -9.93 -8.02
CA TYR A 174 -1.77 -9.92 -9.39
C TYR A 174 -3.20 -9.38 -9.42
N THR A 175 -3.59 -8.79 -10.54
CA THR A 175 -4.95 -8.38 -10.84
C THR A 175 -5.60 -9.39 -11.76
N ARG A 176 -6.81 -9.85 -11.41
CA ARG A 176 -7.65 -10.65 -12.30
C ARG A 176 -8.53 -9.72 -13.11
N ARG A 177 -8.41 -9.74 -14.43
CA ARG A 177 -9.38 -9.14 -15.35
C ARG A 177 -10.43 -10.19 -15.65
N LEU A 178 -11.66 -9.93 -15.21
CA LEU A 178 -12.71 -10.94 -15.21
C LEU A 178 -13.24 -11.14 -16.62
N GLU A 179 -13.25 -12.39 -17.08
CA GLU A 179 -13.88 -12.74 -18.36
C GLU A 179 -15.39 -12.51 -18.31
N ASN A 180 -15.98 -12.82 -17.15
CA ASN A 180 -17.37 -12.57 -16.82
C ASN A 180 -17.42 -11.59 -15.63
N PRO A 181 -17.75 -10.30 -15.88
CA PRO A 181 -17.85 -9.30 -14.82
C PRO A 181 -18.85 -9.71 -13.73
N MET A 182 -18.54 -9.38 -12.47
CA MET A 182 -19.48 -9.63 -11.37
C MET A 182 -20.54 -8.53 -11.35
N THR A 183 -21.81 -8.91 -11.46
CA THR A 183 -22.96 -8.01 -11.41
C THR A 183 -23.67 -8.04 -10.06
N SER A 184 -23.29 -8.95 -9.16
CA SER A 184 -23.80 -9.03 -7.80
C SER A 184 -22.69 -9.37 -6.80
N LEU A 185 -22.85 -8.92 -5.56
CA LEU A 185 -21.99 -9.24 -4.43
C LEU A 185 -22.87 -9.40 -3.18
N ASN A 186 -22.72 -10.50 -2.44
CA ASN A 186 -23.52 -10.80 -1.25
C ASN A 186 -25.04 -10.68 -1.48
N ASN A 187 -25.53 -11.23 -2.59
CA ASN A 187 -26.93 -11.19 -3.03
C ASN A 187 -27.49 -9.79 -3.33
N GLN A 188 -26.65 -8.76 -3.43
CA GLN A 188 -27.05 -7.43 -3.88
C GLN A 188 -26.57 -7.18 -5.31
N VAL A 189 -27.46 -6.65 -6.15
CA VAL A 189 -27.11 -6.21 -7.51
C VAL A 189 -26.24 -4.96 -7.43
N LEU A 190 -25.13 -4.96 -8.17
CA LEU A 190 -24.19 -3.84 -8.23
C LEU A 190 -24.66 -2.81 -9.26
N SER A 191 -24.59 -1.54 -8.92
CA SER A 191 -24.88 -0.43 -9.84
C SER A 191 -23.92 -0.36 -11.03
N ARG A 192 -22.70 -0.88 -10.85
CA ARG A 192 -21.70 -1.06 -11.92
C ARG A 192 -21.04 -2.43 -11.78
N PRO A 193 -20.88 -3.19 -12.87
CA PRO A 193 -20.19 -4.47 -12.81
C PRO A 193 -18.74 -4.34 -12.36
N ILE A 194 -18.26 -5.28 -11.55
CA ILE A 194 -16.84 -5.38 -11.21
C ILE A 194 -16.14 -6.14 -12.33
N ASN A 195 -15.24 -5.46 -13.02
CA ASN A 195 -14.48 -6.01 -14.14
C ASN A 195 -13.10 -6.56 -13.74
N ALA A 196 -12.63 -6.23 -12.53
CA ALA A 196 -11.31 -6.63 -12.07
C ALA A 196 -11.24 -6.82 -10.55
N LEU A 197 -10.40 -7.74 -10.10
CA LEU A 197 -10.15 -8.01 -8.68
C LEU A 197 -8.65 -8.13 -8.41
N ASN A 198 -8.14 -7.33 -7.47
CA ASN A 198 -6.75 -7.46 -7.01
C ASN A 198 -6.61 -8.56 -5.96
N LYS A 199 -5.53 -9.33 -6.02
CA LYS A 199 -5.17 -10.31 -5.00
C LYS A 199 -3.79 -10.03 -4.46
N GLY A 200 -3.74 -9.48 -3.25
CA GLY A 200 -2.52 -9.08 -2.54
C GLY A 200 -2.42 -7.57 -2.42
N GLU A 201 -1.20 -7.10 -2.18
CA GLU A 201 -0.90 -5.67 -2.12
C GLU A 201 -1.14 -4.99 -3.47
N LYS A 202 -1.27 -3.68 -3.49
CA LYS A 202 -1.36 -2.93 -4.74
C LYS A 202 0.04 -2.58 -5.23
N GLY A 203 0.29 -2.81 -6.51
CA GLY A 203 1.53 -2.42 -7.22
C GLY A 203 1.19 -1.84 -8.58
N ILE A 204 2.20 -1.76 -9.44
CA ILE A 204 2.02 -1.38 -10.85
C ILE A 204 1.80 -2.64 -11.67
N GLU A 205 0.72 -2.70 -12.43
CA GLU A 205 0.55 -3.73 -13.46
C GLU A 205 1.56 -3.46 -14.57
N MET A 206 2.34 -4.47 -14.96
CA MET A 206 3.35 -4.31 -16.01
C MET A 206 3.36 -5.50 -16.94
N LEU A 207 3.31 -5.21 -18.24
CA LEU A 207 3.61 -6.15 -19.31
C LEU A 207 4.78 -5.59 -20.11
N ALA A 208 5.88 -6.33 -20.12
CA ALA A 208 7.09 -5.98 -20.84
C ALA A 208 7.46 -7.11 -21.80
N PRO A 209 8.07 -6.81 -22.97
CA PRO A 209 8.62 -7.85 -23.82
C PRO A 209 9.82 -8.52 -23.12
N LYS A 210 10.15 -9.76 -23.51
CA LYS A 210 11.31 -10.48 -22.95
C LYS A 210 12.63 -9.74 -23.17
N ASP A 211 12.79 -9.14 -24.34
CA ASP A 211 13.99 -8.36 -24.68
C ASP A 211 13.72 -6.87 -24.45
N LEU A 212 14.21 -6.37 -23.31
CA LEU A 212 14.06 -4.97 -22.93
C LEU A 212 14.93 -4.02 -23.77
N LYS A 213 15.93 -4.52 -24.51
CA LYS A 213 16.82 -3.68 -25.32
C LYS A 213 16.13 -3.06 -26.54
N LEU A 214 15.04 -3.68 -27.00
CA LEU A 214 14.25 -3.22 -28.14
C LEU A 214 13.18 -2.21 -27.74
N VAL A 215 12.98 -1.97 -26.45
CA VAL A 215 11.93 -1.09 -25.95
C VAL A 215 12.22 0.36 -26.34
N LYS A 216 11.25 0.97 -27.02
CA LYS A 216 11.24 2.37 -27.44
C LYS A 216 10.08 3.15 -26.82
N ASN A 217 9.02 2.45 -26.40
CA ASN A 217 7.78 3.05 -25.92
C ASN A 217 7.43 2.57 -24.52
N ILE A 218 6.92 3.48 -23.71
CA ILE A 218 6.25 3.17 -22.45
C ILE A 218 4.84 3.75 -22.53
N VAL A 219 3.84 2.89 -22.39
CA VAL A 219 2.43 3.27 -22.34
C VAL A 219 1.97 3.14 -20.89
N LEU A 220 1.42 4.20 -20.33
CA LEU A 220 0.87 4.22 -18.97
C LEU A 220 -0.60 4.63 -19.00
N SER A 221 -1.46 3.82 -18.38
CA SER A 221 -2.90 4.08 -18.32
C SER A 221 -3.51 3.68 -16.98
N GLU A 222 -4.84 3.83 -16.85
CA GLU A 222 -5.56 3.46 -15.63
C GLU A 222 -5.66 1.94 -15.46
N SER A 223 -5.94 1.21 -16.54
CA SER A 223 -5.96 -0.25 -16.57
C SER A 223 -5.07 -0.82 -17.68
N ILE A 224 -4.57 -2.04 -17.50
CA ILE A 224 -3.76 -2.69 -18.53
C ILE A 224 -4.52 -2.91 -19.85
N ILE A 225 -5.85 -3.01 -19.77
CA ILE A 225 -6.74 -3.09 -20.94
C ILE A 225 -6.71 -1.78 -21.73
N ASP A 226 -6.67 -0.62 -21.05
CA ASP A 226 -6.56 0.68 -21.73
C ASP A 226 -5.20 0.82 -22.40
N SER A 227 -4.13 0.33 -21.77
CA SER A 227 -2.79 0.29 -22.37
C SER A 227 -2.75 -0.60 -23.61
N MET A 228 -3.37 -1.78 -23.55
CA MET A 228 -3.51 -2.67 -24.71
C MET A 228 -4.33 -2.02 -25.83
N SER A 229 -5.43 -1.35 -25.48
CA SER A 229 -6.26 -0.60 -26.43
C SER A 229 -5.48 0.52 -27.11
N TYR A 230 -4.71 1.29 -26.33
CA TYR A 230 -3.87 2.37 -26.85
C TYR A 230 -2.80 1.84 -27.79
N LEU A 231 -2.11 0.76 -27.42
CA LEU A 231 -1.11 0.09 -28.27
C LEU A 231 -1.72 -0.29 -29.63
N GLN A 232 -2.90 -0.91 -29.63
CA GLN A 232 -3.59 -1.31 -30.85
C GLN A 232 -4.02 -0.10 -31.69
N LEU A 233 -4.70 0.89 -31.08
CA LEU A 233 -5.19 2.08 -31.78
C LEU A 233 -4.07 2.90 -32.42
N ARG A 234 -2.92 2.98 -31.74
CA ARG A 234 -1.74 3.71 -32.21
C ARG A 234 -0.81 2.86 -33.06
N LYS A 235 -1.15 1.59 -33.31
CA LYS A 235 -0.36 0.63 -34.09
C LYS A 235 1.09 0.53 -33.60
N LEU A 236 1.30 0.60 -32.27
CA LEU A 236 2.64 0.44 -31.69
C LEU A 236 3.05 -1.04 -31.72
N ASN A 237 4.35 -1.29 -31.85
CA ASN A 237 4.90 -2.64 -31.82
C ASN A 237 5.00 -3.14 -30.37
N ALA A 238 4.35 -4.26 -30.05
CA ALA A 238 4.38 -4.87 -28.72
C ALA A 238 5.77 -5.37 -28.30
N TYR A 239 6.62 -5.76 -29.24
CA TYR A 239 8.01 -6.15 -28.94
C TYR A 239 8.91 -4.96 -28.58
N GLU A 240 8.44 -3.73 -28.83
CA GLU A 240 9.18 -2.48 -28.57
C GLU A 240 8.46 -1.60 -27.53
N SER A 241 7.44 -2.12 -26.85
CA SER A 241 6.58 -1.33 -25.95
C SER A 241 6.40 -2.00 -24.60
N ILE A 242 6.56 -1.24 -23.52
CA ILE A 242 6.14 -1.65 -22.17
C ILE A 242 4.76 -1.06 -21.89
N LEU A 243 3.85 -1.88 -21.37
CA LEU A 243 2.52 -1.48 -20.94
C LEU A 243 2.46 -1.44 -19.42
N LEU A 244 2.07 -0.30 -18.87
CA LEU A 244 1.98 -0.04 -17.44
C LEU A 244 0.57 0.40 -17.08
N SER A 245 0.11 -0.04 -15.91
CA SER A 245 -1.18 0.40 -15.39
C SER A 245 -1.14 0.61 -13.88
N CYS A 246 -1.83 1.66 -13.44
CA CYS A 246 -1.98 2.00 -12.03
C CYS A 246 -3.15 1.26 -11.36
N ASN A 247 -3.88 0.41 -12.08
CA ASN A 247 -5.04 -0.34 -11.57
C ASN A 247 -6.07 0.58 -10.85
N GLY A 248 -6.45 1.70 -11.49
CA GLY A 248 -7.43 2.65 -10.95
C GLY A 248 -6.93 3.60 -9.86
N GLN A 249 -5.62 3.77 -9.69
CA GLN A 249 -5.03 4.60 -8.61
C GLN A 249 -4.86 6.09 -8.92
N PHE A 250 -5.22 6.58 -10.12
CA PHE A 250 -5.13 8.03 -10.43
C PHE A 250 -6.19 8.89 -9.72
N ASN A 251 -6.97 8.32 -8.81
CA ASN A 251 -7.87 9.10 -7.99
C ASN A 251 -7.05 9.97 -7.02
N HIS A 252 -7.17 11.29 -7.18
CA HIS A 252 -6.79 12.27 -6.18
C HIS A 252 -7.25 11.76 -4.80
N PRO A 253 -6.46 11.80 -3.71
CA PRO A 253 -6.95 11.42 -2.40
C PRO A 253 -8.25 12.18 -2.14
N SER A 254 -9.37 11.48 -2.22
CA SER A 254 -10.68 12.05 -1.97
C SER A 254 -10.62 12.59 -0.55
N ARG A 255 -10.82 13.90 -0.40
CA ARG A 255 -11.11 14.49 0.90
C ARG A 255 -12.26 13.67 1.47
N ASN A 256 -11.98 12.98 2.56
CA ASN A 256 -12.92 12.15 3.28
C ASN A 256 -14.19 12.98 3.55
N PRO A 257 -15.35 12.66 2.96
CA PRO A 257 -16.55 13.52 3.04
C PRO A 257 -17.20 13.53 4.44
N ASN A 258 -16.72 12.71 5.37
CA ASN A 258 -17.22 12.64 6.75
C ASN A 258 -16.36 13.44 7.74
N ARG A 259 -15.92 14.64 7.36
CA ARG A 259 -15.45 15.66 8.30
C ARG A 259 -16.37 16.88 8.22
N LEU A 260 -17.50 16.76 8.92
CA LEU A 260 -18.18 17.89 9.58
C LEU A 260 -18.05 17.65 11.08
#